data_AF-A0A920EN13-F1
#
_entry.id   AF-A0A920EN13-F1
#
_cell.length_a   1.000
_cell.length_b   1.000
_cell.length_c   1.000
_cell.angle_alpha   90.00
_cell.angle_beta   90.00
_cell.angle_gamma   90.00
#
_symmetry.space_group_name_H-M   'P 1'
#
loop_
_entity.id
_entity.type
_entity.pdbx_description
1 polymer ?
#
loop_
_entity_poly.entity_id
_entity_poly.type
_entity_poly.pdbx_seq_one_letter_code
_entity_poly.pdbx_strand_id
1 'polypeptide(L)'
;MFASADWYEREAYDLFGVLFEGHNDLRRILTDYGFIGHPFRKKFPLVGNTQVRYDPEQRKVVNEPVDIEPRTLVPKVIRKK
;
A
#
# COMPACT_ATOMS: atom_id res chain seq x y z
N MET A 1 -13.12 -26.53 -0.13
CA MET A 1 -12.30 -25.35 -0.47
C MET A 1 -13.23 -24.35 -1.13
N PHE A 2 -13.26 -23.09 -0.67
CA PHE A 2 -14.21 -22.10 -1.15
C PHE A 2 -13.57 -21.29 -2.28
N ALA A 3 -14.15 -21.30 -3.48
CA ALA A 3 -13.64 -20.52 -4.61
C ALA A 3 -13.62 -18.99 -4.35
N SER A 4 -14.41 -18.54 -3.37
CA SER A 4 -14.45 -17.13 -2.94
C SER A 4 -13.20 -16.71 -2.14
N ALA A 5 -12.41 -17.67 -1.62
CA ALA A 5 -11.26 -17.39 -0.77
C ALA A 5 -10.05 -16.87 -1.56
N ASP A 6 -9.92 -17.22 -2.84
CA ASP A 6 -8.78 -16.82 -3.71
C ASP A 6 -8.52 -15.31 -3.67
N TRP A 7 -9.59 -14.49 -3.74
CA TRP A 7 -9.45 -13.02 -3.70
C TRP A 7 -8.99 -12.49 -2.34
N TYR A 8 -9.49 -13.07 -1.25
CA TYR A 8 -9.13 -12.66 0.10
C TYR A 8 -7.71 -13.11 0.47
N GLU A 9 -7.28 -14.29 0.00
CA GLU A 9 -5.90 -14.75 0.17
C GLU A 9 -4.92 -13.85 -0.58
N ARG A 10 -5.29 -13.39 -1.79
CA ARG A 10 -4.50 -12.40 -2.54
C ARG A 10 -4.48 -11.02 -1.88
N GLU A 11 -5.59 -10.57 -1.31
CA GLU A 11 -5.66 -9.31 -0.55
C GLU A 11 -4.76 -9.37 0.69
N ALA A 12 -4.83 -10.46 1.45
CA ALA A 12 -4.00 -10.66 2.63
C ALA A 12 -2.50 -10.73 2.29
N TYR A 13 -2.15 -11.33 1.15
CA TYR A 13 -0.78 -11.30 0.64
C TYR A 13 -0.32 -9.88 0.31
N ASP A 14 -1.14 -9.08 -0.36
CA ASP A 14 -0.78 -7.73 -0.80
C ASP A 14 -0.64 -6.74 0.36
N LEU A 15 -1.57 -6.80 1.32
CA LEU A 15 -1.65 -5.82 2.41
C LEU A 15 -0.80 -6.17 3.63
N PHE A 16 -0.60 -7.47 3.91
CA PHE A 16 0.11 -7.95 5.09
C PHE A 16 1.37 -8.77 4.78
N GLY A 17 1.46 -9.36 3.57
CA GLY A 17 2.56 -10.24 3.16
C GLY A 17 2.45 -11.65 3.69
N VAL A 18 1.25 -12.11 3.98
CA VAL A 18 1.01 -13.48 4.42
C VAL A 18 1.11 -14.40 3.20
N LEU A 19 1.98 -15.40 3.27
CA LEU A 19 2.13 -16.41 2.21
C LEU A 19 1.16 -17.56 2.46
N PHE A 20 0.39 -17.93 1.45
CA PHE A 20 -0.54 -19.06 1.48
C PHE A 20 0.04 -20.21 0.63
N GLU A 21 0.26 -21.37 1.26
CA GLU A 21 0.73 -22.57 0.56
C GLU A 21 -0.45 -23.24 -0.17
N GLY A 22 -0.27 -23.58 -1.45
CA GLY A 22 -1.29 -24.24 -2.27
C GLY A 22 -2.19 -23.31 -3.10
N HIS A 23 -1.97 -21.99 -3.07
CA HIS A 23 -2.67 -21.05 -3.93
C HIS A 23 -2.08 -21.05 -5.35
N ASN A 24 -2.93 -21.18 -6.38
CA ASN A 24 -2.50 -21.35 -7.77
C ASN A 24 -1.90 -20.07 -8.38
N ASP A 25 -2.34 -18.88 -7.92
CA ASP A 25 -1.86 -17.60 -8.44
C ASP A 25 -1.75 -16.47 -7.40
N LEU A 26 -0.72 -16.53 -6.56
CA LEU A 26 -0.51 -15.55 -5.50
C LEU A 26 0.19 -14.29 -6.06
N ARG A 27 -0.61 -13.33 -6.53
CA ARG A 27 -0.15 -12.04 -7.03
C ARG A 27 -0.92 -10.89 -6.41
N ARG A 28 -0.26 -9.73 -6.30
CA ARG A 28 -0.83 -8.47 -5.81
C ARG A 28 -2.02 -8.03 -6.67
N ILE A 29 -2.98 -7.35 -6.05
CA ILE A 29 -4.24 -6.95 -6.70
C ILE A 29 -4.61 -5.49 -6.44
N LEU A 30 -4.25 -4.93 -5.28
CA LEU A 30 -4.66 -3.61 -4.84
C LEU A 30 -3.51 -2.60 -4.90
N THR A 31 -2.27 -3.03 -4.66
CA THR A 31 -1.10 -2.14 -4.74
C THR A 31 -0.60 -1.98 -6.16
N ASP A 32 0.05 -0.83 -6.42
CA ASP A 32 0.69 -0.57 -7.70
C ASP A 32 1.79 -1.62 -7.99
N TYR A 33 2.02 -1.90 -9.27
CA TYR A 33 2.96 -2.92 -9.75
C TYR A 33 4.39 -2.67 -9.23
N GLY A 34 4.79 -1.41 -9.07
CA GLY A 34 6.10 -1.00 -8.56
C GLY A 34 6.18 -0.81 -7.05
N PHE A 35 5.11 -1.08 -6.29
CA PHE A 35 5.07 -0.79 -4.87
C PHE A 35 6.06 -1.66 -4.08
N ILE A 36 6.80 -1.09 -3.13
CA ILE A 36 7.74 -1.86 -2.30
C ILE A 36 7.29 -1.78 -0.85
N GLY A 37 6.75 -2.90 -0.35
CA GLY A 37 6.27 -3.01 1.02
C GLY A 37 4.81 -3.45 1.09
N HIS A 38 4.27 -3.49 2.32
CA HIS A 38 2.90 -3.91 2.60
C HIS A 38 2.24 -2.85 3.48
N PRO A 39 1.21 -2.13 2.99
CA PRO A 39 0.72 -0.90 3.62
C PRO A 39 0.22 -1.07 5.06
N PHE A 40 -0.36 -2.22 5.41
CA PHE A 40 -0.99 -2.43 6.72
C PHE A 40 -0.05 -3.00 7.78
N ARG A 41 1.27 -3.04 7.52
CA ARG A 41 2.26 -3.34 8.56
C ARG A 41 2.38 -2.16 9.52
N LYS A 42 2.38 -2.43 10.83
CA LYS A 42 2.51 -1.40 11.89
C LYS A 42 3.76 -0.52 11.80
N LYS A 43 4.80 -0.99 11.11
CA LYS A 43 6.05 -0.26 10.88
C LYS A 43 6.00 0.65 9.63
N PHE A 44 4.95 0.54 8.81
CA PHE A 44 4.84 1.28 7.56
C PHE A 44 4.24 2.67 7.82
N PRO A 45 4.84 3.76 7.29
CA PRO A 45 4.30 5.11 7.45
C PRO A 45 3.01 5.27 6.64
N LEU A 46 2.03 6.02 7.18
CA LEU A 46 0.74 6.23 6.52
C LEU A 46 0.86 6.90 5.15
N VAL A 47 1.85 7.79 4.99
CA VAL A 47 2.09 8.53 3.75
C VAL A 47 2.77 7.65 2.68
N GLY A 48 3.33 6.51 3.08
CA GLY A 48 4.15 5.68 2.21
C GLY A 48 5.54 6.28 1.95
N ASN A 49 6.32 5.57 1.12
CA ASN A 49 7.71 5.94 0.83
C ASN A 49 7.86 6.66 -0.52
N THR A 50 6.87 6.54 -1.40
CA THR A 50 6.94 6.98 -2.79
C THR A 50 5.69 7.77 -3.17
N GLN A 51 5.89 8.90 -3.82
CA GLN A 51 4.87 9.74 -4.42
C GLN A 51 5.01 9.72 -5.94
N VAL A 52 3.90 9.97 -6.62
CA VAL A 52 3.83 9.98 -8.07
C VAL A 52 3.75 11.44 -8.55
N ARG A 53 4.65 11.86 -9.44
CA ARG A 53 4.65 13.20 -10.05
C ARG A 53 4.71 13.09 -11.57
N TYR A 54 4.04 14.01 -12.27
CA TYR A 54 4.17 14.10 -13.73
C TYR A 54 5.37 15.00 -14.08
N ASP A 55 6.27 14.49 -14.91
CA ASP A 55 7.39 15.24 -15.47
C ASP A 55 7.03 15.72 -16.89
N PRO A 56 6.87 17.04 -17.13
CA PRO A 56 6.52 17.58 -18.43
C PRO A 56 7.64 17.46 -19.48
N GLU A 57 8.91 17.41 -19.06
CA GLU A 57 10.06 17.29 -19.97
C GLU A 57 10.13 15.88 -20.57
N GLN A 58 9.94 14.87 -19.71
CA GLN A 58 9.95 13.47 -20.12
C GLN A 58 8.60 12.96 -20.62
N ARG A 59 7.52 13.74 -20.39
CA ARG A 59 6.11 13.37 -20.65
C ARG A 59 5.72 12.04 -20.02
N LYS A 60 6.21 11.79 -18.81
CA LYS A 60 6.06 10.51 -18.11
C LYS A 60 5.70 10.74 -16.65
N VAL A 61 5.09 9.72 -16.07
CA VAL A 61 4.80 9.63 -14.65
C VAL A 61 6.05 9.07 -13.95
N VAL A 62 6.61 9.84 -13.01
CA VAL A 62 7.80 9.47 -12.24
C VAL A 62 7.44 9.20 -10.79
N ASN A 63 8.14 8.23 -10.20
CA ASN A 63 8.02 7.81 -8.81
C ASN A 63 9.17 8.44 -8.01
N GLU A 64 8.86 9.37 -7.12
CA GLU A 64 9.82 10.13 -6.31
C GLU A 64 9.65 9.78 -4.82
N PRO A 65 10.71 9.90 -3.99
CA PRO A 65 10.56 9.75 -2.55
C PRO A 65 9.61 10.82 -1.98
N VAL A 66 8.83 10.43 -0.97
CA VAL A 66 7.93 11.35 -0.26
C VAL A 66 8.73 12.33 0.60
N ASP A 67 8.46 13.63 0.46
CA ASP A 67 9.07 14.71 1.26
C ASP A 67 8.15 15.17 2.43
N ILE A 68 7.00 14.53 2.60
CA ILE A 68 5.99 14.94 3.58
C ILE A 68 6.39 14.50 4.99
N GLU A 69 6.64 15.46 5.87
CA GLU A 69 6.87 15.19 7.29
C GLU A 69 5.57 14.76 8.01
N PRO A 70 5.55 13.61 8.69
CA PRO A 70 4.37 13.14 9.40
C PRO A 70 4.11 13.99 10.65
N ARG A 71 2.97 14.69 10.67
CA ARG A 71 2.52 15.48 11.84
C ARG A 71 1.94 14.59 12.94
N THR A 72 2.78 13.82 13.62
CA THR A 72 2.38 12.85 14.65
C THR A 72 1.97 13.50 15.98
N LEU A 73 2.45 14.73 16.24
CA LEU A 73 2.29 15.41 17.53
C LEU A 73 1.05 16.30 17.62
N VAL A 74 0.28 16.48 16.53
CA VAL A 74 -0.91 17.34 16.56
C VAL A 74 -2.08 16.54 17.14
N PRO A 75 -2.65 16.94 18.29
CA PRO A 75 -3.82 16.25 18.84
C PRO A 75 -4.99 16.34 17.87
N LYS A 76 -5.56 15.18 17.50
CA LYS A 76 -6.80 15.14 16.71
C LYS A 76 -7.93 15.75 17.53
N VAL A 77 -8.51 16.85 17.05
CA VAL A 77 -9.68 17.46 17.67
C VAL A 77 -10.88 16.54 17.43
N ILE A 78 -11.21 15.71 18.43
CA ILE A 78 -12.41 14.87 18.41
C ILE A 78 -13.59 15.79 18.73
N ARG A 79 -14.39 16.15 17.71
CA ARG A 79 -15.69 16.80 17.96
C ARG A 79 -16.58 15.78 18.67
N LYS A 80 -16.91 16.04 19.94
CA LYS A 80 -17.97 15.31 20.64
C LYS A 80 -19.31 15.67 19.99
N LYS A 81 -20.11 14.64 19.72
CA LYS A 81 -21.49 14.76 19.23
C LYS A 81 -22.42 15.00 20.41
#